data_AF-A7IZG8-F1
#
_entry.id   AF-A7IZG8-F1
#
_cell.length_a   1.000
_cell.length_b   1.000
_cell.length_c   1.000
_cell.angle_alpha   90.00
_cell.angle_beta   90.00
_cell.angle_gamma   90.00
#
_symmetry.space_group_name_H-M   'P 1'
#
loop_
_entity.id
_entity.type
_entity.pdbx_description
1 polymer ?
#
loop_
_entity_poly.entity_id
_entity_poly.type
_entity_poly.pdbx_seq_one_letter_code
_entity_poly.pdbx_strand_id
1 'polypeptide(L)' 'MSKIPVSVCIIAKNEEKYIGECLKRLEPYGFEIVVTDTGSTDQTVGR' A
#
# COMPACT_ATOMS: atom_id res chain seq x y z
N MET A 1 -19.12 -15.47 -11.14
CA MET A 1 -19.42 -14.03 -10.96
C MET A 1 -18.17 -13.25 -11.26
N SER A 2 -18.21 -12.31 -12.20
CA SER A 2 -17.14 -11.33 -12.40
C SER A 2 -17.12 -10.38 -11.20
N LYS A 3 -16.03 -10.35 -10.44
CA LYS A 3 -15.85 -9.37 -9.36
C LYS A 3 -15.68 -7.97 -9.99
N ILE A 4 -16.30 -6.96 -9.38
CA ILE A 4 -16.03 -5.55 -9.70
C ILE A 4 -14.59 -5.25 -9.27
N PRO A 5 -13.75 -4.65 -10.13
CA PRO A 5 -12.39 -4.28 -9.76
C PRO A 5 -12.40 -3.22 -8.64
N VAL A 6 -11.51 -3.37 -7.67
CA VAL A 6 -11.34 -2.47 -6.53
C VAL A 6 -9.87 -2.06 -6.45
N SER A 7 -9.63 -0.76 -6.29
CA SER A 7 -8.32 -0.19 -6.05
C SER A 7 -8.22 0.34 -4.62
N VAL A 8 -7.13 0.04 -3.94
CA VAL A 8 -6.80 0.53 -2.59
C VAL A 8 -5.75 1.64 -2.73
N CYS A 9 -6.16 2.88 -2.46
CA CYS A 9 -5.26 4.04 -2.47
C CYS A 9 -4.76 4.32 -1.05
N ILE A 10 -3.44 4.28 -0.87
CA ILE A 10 -2.77 4.52 0.42
C ILE A 10 -1.92 5.78 0.27
N ILE A 11 -2.13 6.76 1.15
CA ILE A 11 -1.29 7.94 1.28
C ILE A 11 -0.37 7.70 2.47
N ALA A 12 0.93 7.65 2.25
CA ALA A 12 1.91 7.29 3.27
C ALA A 12 2.88 8.45 3.58
N LYS A 13 3.36 8.48 4.82
CA LYS A 13 4.46 9.32 5.28
C LYS A 13 5.12 8.72 6.50
N ASN A 14 6.37 8.32 6.39
CA ASN A 14 7.17 7.73 7.46
C ASN A 14 6.52 6.48 8.12
N GLU A 15 6.04 5.57 7.27
CA GLU A 15 5.35 4.34 7.63
C GLU A 15 6.23 3.09 7.48
N GLU A 16 7.57 3.19 7.49
CA GLU A 16 8.47 2.03 7.30
C GLU A 16 8.14 0.85 8.22
N LYS A 17 7.67 1.15 9.43
CA LYS A 17 7.33 0.16 10.45
C LYS A 17 6.06 -0.65 10.14
N TYR A 18 5.13 -0.08 9.38
CA TYR A 18 3.78 -0.64 9.24
C TYR A 18 3.39 -0.94 7.79
N ILE A 19 3.95 -0.21 6.82
CA ILE A 19 3.58 -0.32 5.41
C ILE A 19 3.74 -1.74 4.87
N GLY A 20 4.81 -2.45 5.24
CA GLY A 20 5.06 -3.82 4.80
C GLY A 20 3.98 -4.81 5.28
N GLU A 21 3.62 -4.78 6.55
CA GLU A 21 2.56 -5.63 7.10
C GLU A 21 1.18 -5.24 6.56
N CYS A 22 0.93 -3.94 6.33
CA CYS A 22 -0.29 -3.46 5.68
C CYS A 22 -0.46 -4.07 4.28
N LEU A 23 0.56 -3.97 3.44
CA LEU A 23 0.55 -4.52 2.08
C LEU A 23 0.39 -6.05 2.07
N LYS A 24 1.09 -6.75 2.97
CA LYS A 24 0.98 -8.21 3.13
C LYS A 24 -0.45 -8.65 3.47
N ARG A 25 -1.18 -7.88 4.27
CA ARG A 25 -2.58 -8.19 4.58
C ARG A 25 -3.53 -7.96 3.41
N LEU A 26 -3.16 -7.11 2.46
CA LEU A 26 -3.95 -6.81 1.26
C LEU A 26 -3.70 -7.80 0.12
N GLU A 27 -2.56 -8.48 0.11
CA GLU A 27 -2.14 -9.47 -0.91
C GLU A 27 -3.22 -10.51 -1.26
N PRO A 28 -3.95 -11.14 -0.31
CA PRO A 28 -4.92 -12.20 -0.63
C PRO A 28 -6.15 -11.73 -1.41
N TYR A 29 -6.42 -10.42 -1.45
CA TYR A 29 -7.63 -9.89 -2.08
C TYR A 29 -7.46 -9.63 -3.59
N GLY A 30 -6.23 -9.57 -4.09
CA GLY A 30 -5.96 -9.30 -5.51
C GLY A 30 -6.40 -7.90 -5.95
N PHE A 31 -6.36 -6.92 -5.04
CA PHE A 31 -6.65 -5.52 -5.36
C PHE A 31 -5.49 -4.87 -6.09
N GLU A 32 -5.80 -3.88 -6.93
CA GLU A 32 -4.80 -2.90 -7.32
C GLU A 32 -4.45 -2.05 -6.09
N ILE A 33 -3.17 -1.88 -5.80
CA ILE A 33 -2.71 -1.08 -4.65
C ILE A 33 -1.89 0.08 -5.18
N VAL A 34 -2.31 1.29 -4.85
CA VAL A 34 -1.63 2.54 -5.21
C VAL A 34 -1.12 3.18 -3.93
N VAL A 35 0.20 3.24 -3.75
CA VAL A 35 0.84 3.92 -2.62
C VAL A 35 1.41 5.25 -3.10
N THR A 36 0.92 6.35 -2.53
CA THR A 36 1.47 7.69 -2.76
C THR A 36 2.25 8.11 -1.53
N ASP A 37 3.56 8.27 -1.68
CA ASP A 37 4.41 8.84 -0.64
C ASP A 37 4.31 10.37 -0.62
N THR A 38 4.19 10.96 0.57
CA THR A 38 4.05 12.42 0.76
C THR A 38 5.29 13.06 1.40
N GLY A 39 6.46 12.55 1.00
CA GLY A 39 7.75 13.03 1.45
C GLY A 39 8.22 12.30 2.71
N SER A 40 8.30 10.98 2.62
CA SER A 40 8.95 10.17 3.65
C SER A 40 10.46 10.45 3.68
N THR A 41 11.00 10.48 4.90
CA THR A 41 12.44 10.55 5.19
C THR A 41 13.01 9.19 5.61
N ASP A 42 12.16 8.19 5.72
CA ASP A 42 12.46 6.81 6.10
C ASP A 42 12.33 5.86 4.89
N GLN A 43 12.32 4.55 5.13
CA GLN A 43 12.26 3.55 4.06
C GLN A 43 10.84 3.14 3.63
N THR A 44 9.83 4.01 3.79
CA THR A 44 8.41 3.72 3.46
C THR A 44 8.17 3.13 2.07
N VAL A 45 8.83 3.63 1.03
CA VAL A 45 8.62 3.16 -0.36
C VAL A 45 9.79 2.32 -0.90
N GLY A 46 10.84 2.09 -0.11
CA GLY A 46 12.11 1.55 -0.60
C GLY A 46 12.79 2.53 -1.58
N ARG A 47 14.11 2.67 -1.50
CA ARG A 47 14.89 3.31 -2.57
C ARG A 47 15.43 2.24 -3.50
#